data_AF-A0A2G6QZ33-F1
#
_entry.id   AF-A0A2G6QZ33-F1
#
_cell.length_a   1.000
_cell.length_b   1.000
_cell.length_c   1.000
_cell.angle_alpha   90.00
_cell.angle_beta   90.00
_cell.angle_gamma   90.00
#
_symmetry.space_group_name_H-M   'P 1'
#
loop_
_entity.id
_entity.type
_entity.pdbx_description
1 polymer ?
#
loop_
_entity_poly.entity_id
_entity_poly.type
_entity_poly.pdbx_seq_one_letter_code
_entity_poly.pdbx_strand_id
1 'polypeptide(L)'
;MVLGLLFATKAKGQIKIGDNPQAIDPSSVLELESRSRVLVVTRVNTEEMNAITPLPGAVVYNTDLQCVHYYNGTEWINICEEVGGIPNLTTEPFVNTRSTLVITPNGEDNHIEVAPNSIRTEHIVDGGINGNDIQNNSIGQDKIGNNAVGTNELEENAVGVLALNNIEVEDYLSNTVGYITNADIISGDTGNDITIGIDGGAFYDNTPVLTAIQGNTDAIAANAGGIGTNAGNIQTNSDAITVNSGNISTNTSAINANTTAIGTKEDAANKSDDTALGNSAVLFPTQNAVKTYVDNATGTISTLSNGEIYVGNASNVATGVTMGGDVTITNTGVATIEDDAITTAKIADDAITSAKIAPNTIVADDISIGAVTTDEISN
;
A
#
# COMPACT_ATOMS: atom_id res chain seq x y z
N MET A 1 -27.25 148.12 52.88
CA MET A 1 -28.47 147.58 52.26
C MET A 1 -28.06 146.94 50.94
N VAL A 2 -27.97 145.60 50.92
CA VAL A 2 -27.97 144.68 49.73
C VAL A 2 -27.04 145.05 48.57
N LEU A 3 -25.76 144.64 48.52
CA LEU A 3 -25.23 143.35 48.03
C LEU A 3 -26.00 142.71 46.86
N GLY A 4 -25.50 142.91 45.63
CA GLY A 4 -26.01 142.30 44.40
C GLY A 4 -24.89 142.11 43.38
N LEU A 5 -24.18 141.00 43.53
CA LEU A 5 -23.19 140.39 42.65
C LEU A 5 -23.81 140.04 41.28
N LEU A 6 -23.23 140.47 40.15
CA LEU A 6 -23.45 139.76 38.87
C LEU A 6 -22.18 139.70 38.02
N PHE A 7 -21.77 138.45 37.83
CA PHE A 7 -20.59 137.98 37.12
C PHE A 7 -20.61 138.37 35.64
N ALA A 8 -19.45 138.79 35.13
CA ALA A 8 -19.16 138.77 33.70
C ALA A 8 -18.99 137.31 33.26
N THR A 9 -20.06 136.67 32.78
CA THR A 9 -19.96 135.39 32.08
C THR A 9 -19.36 135.66 30.70
N LYS A 10 -18.20 135.06 30.41
CA LYS A 10 -17.67 135.00 29.04
C LYS A 10 -18.66 134.19 28.20
N ALA A 11 -19.35 134.84 27.27
CA ALA A 11 -20.16 134.14 26.29
C ALA A 11 -19.26 133.20 25.48
N LYS A 12 -19.45 131.89 25.60
CA LYS A 12 -18.85 130.93 24.68
C LYS A 12 -19.57 131.07 23.35
N GLY A 13 -18.87 131.53 22.32
CA GLY A 13 -19.40 131.55 20.96
C GLY A 13 -19.40 130.13 20.40
N GLN A 14 -20.47 129.38 20.62
CA GLN A 14 -20.75 128.18 19.86
C GLN A 14 -21.59 128.57 18.65
N ILE A 15 -21.28 128.01 17.49
CA ILE A 15 -22.00 128.31 16.25
C ILE A 15 -22.56 127.00 15.71
N LYS A 16 -23.89 126.91 15.63
CA LYS A 16 -24.55 125.87 14.83
C LYS A 16 -25.12 126.50 13.58
N ILE A 17 -24.86 125.89 12.43
CA ILE A 17 -25.39 126.35 11.13
C ILE A 17 -26.18 125.21 10.50
N GLY A 18 -27.46 125.47 10.22
CA GLY A 18 -28.34 124.56 9.48
C GLY A 18 -29.57 124.12 10.30
N ASP A 19 -29.98 122.87 10.12
CA ASP A 19 -31.14 122.26 10.77
C ASP A 19 -30.94 122.19 12.30
N ASN A 20 -32.02 122.27 13.09
CA ASN A 20 -32.01 122.25 14.56
C ASN A 20 -30.96 123.16 15.25
N PRO A 21 -30.88 124.47 14.92
CA PRO A 21 -29.85 125.36 15.46
C PRO A 21 -29.93 125.59 16.99
N GLN A 22 -30.99 125.12 17.64
CA GLN A 22 -31.21 125.22 19.08
C GLN A 22 -30.57 124.08 19.89
N ALA A 23 -30.10 123.03 19.23
CA ALA A 23 -29.47 121.87 19.87
C ALA A 23 -28.01 121.76 19.38
N ILE A 24 -27.12 122.53 19.99
CA ILE A 24 -25.66 122.40 19.80
C ILE A 24 -25.07 121.56 20.93
N ASP A 25 -24.17 120.63 20.60
CA ASP A 25 -23.47 119.83 21.61
C ASP A 25 -22.57 120.76 22.47
N PRO A 26 -22.56 120.61 23.81
CA PRO A 26 -21.68 121.39 24.68
C PRO A 26 -20.18 121.27 24.37
N SER A 27 -19.78 120.22 23.64
CA SER A 27 -18.40 119.93 23.24
C SER A 27 -17.99 120.58 21.92
N SER A 28 -18.95 121.11 21.15
CA SER A 28 -18.71 121.64 19.81
C SER A 28 -18.45 123.15 19.81
N VAL A 29 -17.47 123.61 19.03
CA VAL A 29 -17.31 125.05 18.73
C VAL A 29 -18.10 125.43 17.47
N LEU A 30 -18.15 124.55 16.48
CA LEU A 30 -18.91 124.68 15.24
C LEU A 30 -19.62 123.35 14.92
N GLU A 31 -20.93 123.41 14.70
CA GLU A 31 -21.71 122.29 14.15
C GLU A 31 -22.39 122.69 12.85
N LEU A 32 -22.35 121.78 11.88
CA LEU A 32 -23.03 121.92 10.60
C LEU A 32 -24.01 120.75 10.47
N GLU A 33 -25.30 121.02 10.50
CA GLU A 33 -26.35 120.00 10.36
C GLU A 33 -27.20 120.38 9.15
N SER A 34 -27.22 119.58 8.09
CA SER A 34 -28.08 119.85 6.94
C SER A 34 -28.43 118.58 6.20
N ARG A 35 -29.68 118.46 5.76
CA ARG A 35 -30.13 117.37 4.87
C ARG A 35 -29.82 117.61 3.39
N SER A 36 -29.37 118.80 3.00
CA SER A 36 -29.23 119.18 1.58
C SER A 36 -27.98 120.00 1.25
N ARG A 37 -27.18 120.36 2.24
CA ARG A 37 -25.94 121.16 2.08
C ARG A 37 -24.79 120.46 2.78
N VAL A 38 -23.57 120.75 2.34
CA VAL A 38 -22.34 120.16 2.87
C VAL A 38 -21.33 121.25 3.21
N LEU A 39 -20.37 120.94 4.08
CA LEU A 39 -19.19 121.76 4.27
C LEU A 39 -18.29 121.64 3.03
N VAL A 40 -18.10 122.75 2.33
CA VAL A 40 -17.00 122.88 1.37
C VAL A 40 -15.84 123.54 2.10
N VAL A 41 -14.80 122.76 2.36
CA VAL A 41 -13.53 123.27 2.90
C VAL A 41 -12.76 124.02 1.82
N THR A 42 -11.71 124.76 2.21
CA THR A 42 -10.84 125.47 1.26
C THR A 42 -10.34 124.51 0.19
N ARG A 43 -10.59 124.85 -1.08
CA ARG A 43 -10.17 124.07 -2.25
C ARG A 43 -8.91 124.70 -2.82
N VAL A 44 -7.86 123.91 -2.93
CA VAL A 44 -6.55 124.34 -3.43
C VAL A 44 -5.96 123.23 -4.29
N ASN A 45 -5.13 123.58 -5.26
CA ASN A 45 -4.29 122.59 -5.95
C ASN A 45 -3.11 122.17 -5.05
N THR A 46 -2.27 121.24 -5.50
CA THR A 46 -1.17 120.70 -4.68
C THR A 46 -0.09 121.74 -4.38
N GLU A 47 0.22 122.60 -5.35
CA GLU A 47 1.21 123.66 -5.18
C GLU A 47 0.73 124.70 -4.16
N GLU A 48 -0.53 125.13 -4.28
CA GLU A 48 -1.20 126.04 -3.37
C GLU A 48 -1.31 125.43 -1.96
N MET A 49 -1.68 124.15 -1.84
CA MET A 49 -1.75 123.44 -0.57
C MET A 49 -0.40 123.43 0.16
N ASN A 50 0.68 123.15 -0.56
CA ASN A 50 2.03 123.10 0.00
C ASN A 50 2.62 124.48 0.32
N ALA A 51 2.12 125.55 -0.32
CA ALA A 51 2.52 126.92 -0.03
C ALA A 51 1.81 127.51 1.21
N ILE A 52 0.71 126.93 1.67
CA ILE A 52 0.03 127.35 2.91
C ILE A 52 0.94 127.02 4.11
N THR A 53 1.00 127.92 5.10
CA THR A 53 1.54 127.63 6.44
C THR A 53 0.37 127.32 7.40
N PRO A 54 -0.16 126.08 7.40
CA PRO A 54 -1.34 125.74 8.18
C PRO A 54 -1.04 125.58 9.68
N LEU A 55 -2.09 125.65 10.51
CA LEU A 55 -2.04 125.13 11.87
C LEU A 55 -2.33 123.62 11.86
N PRO A 56 -1.81 122.84 12.84
CA PRO A 56 -2.23 121.46 13.03
C PRO A 56 -3.76 121.35 13.11
N GLY A 57 -4.34 120.41 12.36
CA GLY A 57 -5.78 120.22 12.22
C GLY A 57 -6.44 121.05 11.11
N ALA A 58 -5.68 121.84 10.33
CA ALA A 58 -6.22 122.49 9.13
C ALA A 58 -6.69 121.43 8.12
N VAL A 59 -7.83 121.69 7.46
CA VAL A 59 -8.42 120.77 6.48
C VAL A 59 -8.64 121.50 5.16
N VAL A 60 -8.21 120.87 4.07
CA VAL A 60 -8.41 121.36 2.70
C VAL A 60 -8.87 120.23 1.81
N TYR A 61 -9.49 120.57 0.68
CA TYR A 61 -9.73 119.63 -0.40
C TYR A 61 -8.73 119.92 -1.51
N ASN A 62 -7.78 119.00 -1.72
CA ASN A 62 -6.82 119.11 -2.79
C ASN A 62 -7.50 118.76 -4.12
N THR A 63 -7.53 119.70 -5.06
CA THR A 63 -8.24 119.53 -6.33
C THR A 63 -7.49 118.67 -7.35
N ASP A 64 -6.16 118.59 -7.26
CA ASP A 64 -5.36 117.74 -8.17
C ASP A 64 -5.45 116.27 -7.73
N LEU A 65 -5.36 116.03 -6.41
CA LEU A 65 -5.46 114.70 -5.81
C LEU A 65 -6.92 114.28 -5.54
N GLN A 66 -7.87 115.18 -5.81
CA GLN A 66 -9.31 114.99 -5.64
C GLN A 66 -9.73 114.45 -4.25
N CYS A 67 -9.00 114.82 -3.20
CA CYS A 67 -9.18 114.28 -1.86
C CYS A 67 -9.02 115.31 -0.73
N VAL A 68 -9.71 115.07 0.39
CA VAL A 68 -9.55 115.81 1.64
C VAL A 68 -8.20 115.48 2.29
N HIS A 69 -7.46 116.53 2.62
CA HIS A 69 -6.21 116.45 3.38
C HIS A 69 -6.35 117.21 4.70
N TYR A 70 -5.78 116.67 5.78
CA TYR A 70 -5.57 117.42 7.01
C TYR A 70 -4.08 117.58 7.32
N TYR A 71 -3.70 118.71 7.91
CA TYR A 71 -2.33 118.93 8.33
C TYR A 71 -2.12 118.40 9.74
N ASN A 72 -1.23 117.43 9.94
CA ASN A 72 -1.00 116.81 11.25
C ASN A 72 -0.06 117.62 12.17
N GLY A 73 0.51 118.72 11.65
CA GLY A 73 1.50 119.55 12.33
C GLY A 73 2.88 119.52 11.66
N THR A 74 3.17 118.49 10.86
CA THR A 74 4.40 118.36 10.08
C THR A 74 4.17 118.21 8.59
N GLU A 75 3.07 117.59 8.17
CA GLU A 75 2.77 117.35 6.75
C GLU A 75 1.25 117.27 6.49
N TRP A 76 0.88 117.35 5.21
CA TRP A 76 -0.48 117.11 4.74
C TRP A 76 -0.73 115.60 4.61
N ILE A 77 -1.69 115.08 5.37
CA ILE A 77 -2.11 113.67 5.32
C ILE A 77 -3.34 113.53 4.43
N ASN A 78 -3.25 112.65 3.44
CA ASN A 78 -4.36 112.23 2.59
C ASN A 78 -5.27 111.27 3.38
N ILE A 79 -6.57 111.56 3.42
CA ILE A 79 -7.55 110.74 4.19
C ILE A 79 -8.35 109.80 3.29
N CYS A 80 -8.23 109.91 1.96
CA CYS A 80 -8.98 109.10 0.99
C CYS A 80 -8.15 107.97 0.40
N GLU A 81 -6.91 107.74 0.86
CA GLU A 81 -6.18 106.55 0.47
C GLU A 81 -6.88 105.31 1.06
N GLU A 82 -7.50 104.53 0.18
CA GLU A 82 -8.07 103.24 0.51
C GLU A 82 -6.91 102.32 0.90
N VAL A 83 -6.82 101.94 2.17
CA VAL A 83 -5.83 100.96 2.63
C VAL A 83 -6.28 99.59 2.09
N GLY A 84 -6.01 99.33 0.81
CA GLY A 84 -6.32 98.10 0.07
C GLY A 84 -5.47 96.91 0.49
N GLY A 85 -5.37 96.65 1.80
CA GLY A 85 -4.63 95.53 2.35
C GLY A 85 -5.06 95.23 3.77
N ILE A 86 -5.13 93.95 4.12
CA ILE A 86 -5.33 93.48 5.49
C ILE A 86 -4.06 93.88 6.27
N PRO A 87 -4.09 94.85 7.20
CA PRO A 87 -2.88 95.22 7.92
C PRO A 87 -2.45 94.04 8.81
N ASN A 88 -1.16 93.66 8.75
CA ASN A 88 -0.50 92.59 9.52
C ASN A 88 -0.55 91.15 8.98
N LEU A 89 -0.87 90.91 7.71
CA LEU A 89 -0.60 89.60 7.11
C LEU A 89 0.89 89.51 6.75
N THR A 90 1.59 88.51 7.30
CA THR A 90 3.01 88.26 7.03
C THR A 90 3.24 86.82 6.57
N THR A 91 4.15 86.63 5.62
CA THR A 91 4.67 85.31 5.24
C THR A 91 5.81 84.86 6.14
N GLU A 92 6.22 85.67 7.12
CA GLU A 92 7.31 85.35 8.04
C GLU A 92 6.94 84.17 8.94
N PRO A 93 7.69 83.06 8.90
CA PRO A 93 7.27 81.86 9.58
C PRO A 93 7.67 81.91 11.08
N PHE A 94 6.73 81.56 11.96
CA PHE A 94 6.93 81.64 13.42
C PHE A 94 7.58 80.38 14.02
N VAL A 95 7.35 79.20 13.41
CA VAL A 95 7.80 77.90 13.96
C VAL A 95 8.67 77.12 12.98
N ASN A 96 8.34 77.10 11.68
CA ASN A 96 9.16 76.44 10.67
C ASN A 96 10.15 77.45 10.04
N THR A 97 11.39 77.08 9.80
CA THR A 97 12.39 77.96 9.15
C THR A 97 12.08 78.30 7.68
N ARG A 98 11.00 77.78 7.10
CA ARG A 98 10.52 78.09 5.75
C ARG A 98 9.01 78.36 5.75
N SER A 99 8.58 79.39 5.04
CA SER A 99 7.17 79.73 4.86
C SER A 99 6.46 78.66 4.03
N THR A 100 5.35 78.12 4.54
CA THR A 100 4.46 77.21 3.80
C THR A 100 3.51 77.96 2.89
N LEU A 101 3.18 79.20 3.24
CA LEU A 101 2.33 80.11 2.47
C LEU A 101 3.16 81.29 1.94
N VAL A 102 2.86 81.71 0.71
CA VAL A 102 3.39 82.92 0.08
C VAL A 102 2.24 83.83 -0.31
N ILE A 103 2.45 85.15 -0.21
CA ILE A 103 1.53 86.14 -0.74
C ILE A 103 2.05 86.55 -2.12
N THR A 104 1.26 86.29 -3.16
CA THR A 104 1.58 86.63 -4.55
C THR A 104 0.70 87.80 -4.98
N PRO A 105 1.23 89.04 -5.05
CA PRO A 105 0.46 90.19 -5.52
C PRO A 105 0.16 90.08 -7.02
N ASN A 106 -1.08 90.37 -7.41
CA ASN A 106 -1.51 90.47 -8.81
C ASN A 106 -2.39 91.71 -9.00
N GLY A 107 -1.75 92.87 -9.22
CA GLY A 107 -2.46 94.14 -9.28
C GLY A 107 -2.95 94.58 -7.90
N GLU A 108 -4.26 94.80 -7.77
CA GLU A 108 -4.91 95.17 -6.50
C GLU A 108 -5.22 93.96 -5.61
N ASP A 109 -5.15 92.73 -6.15
CA ASP A 109 -5.44 91.49 -5.41
C ASP A 109 -4.17 90.84 -4.85
N ASN A 110 -4.24 90.36 -3.61
CA ASN A 110 -3.20 89.54 -2.97
C ASN A 110 -3.66 88.08 -2.90
N HIS A 111 -2.99 87.16 -3.59
CA HIS A 111 -3.27 85.72 -3.50
C HIS A 111 -2.45 85.07 -2.40
N ILE A 112 -3.06 84.19 -1.61
CA ILE A 112 -2.36 83.33 -0.66
C ILE A 112 -2.17 81.97 -1.32
N GLU A 113 -0.93 81.58 -1.56
CA GLU A 113 -0.56 80.35 -2.26
C GLU A 113 0.35 79.48 -1.40
N VAL A 114 0.43 78.19 -1.70
CA VAL A 114 1.44 77.31 -1.09
C VAL A 114 2.79 77.57 -1.77
N ALA A 115 3.81 77.87 -0.98
CA ALA A 115 5.13 78.18 -1.53
C ALA A 115 5.75 76.95 -2.23
N PRO A 116 6.47 77.10 -3.36
CA PRO A 116 7.13 75.99 -4.03
C PRO A 116 8.08 75.23 -3.09
N ASN A 117 8.04 73.89 -3.14
CA ASN A 117 8.88 73.01 -2.32
C ASN A 117 8.79 73.25 -0.79
N SER A 118 7.64 73.73 -0.29
CA SER A 118 7.48 74.13 1.12
C SER A 118 6.75 73.12 2.00
N ILE A 119 5.97 72.20 1.42
CA ILE A 119 5.35 71.10 2.16
C ILE A 119 6.40 70.00 2.41
N ARG A 120 6.54 69.58 3.66
CA ARG A 120 7.46 68.55 4.13
C ARG A 120 6.67 67.50 4.92
N THR A 121 7.30 66.39 5.28
CA THR A 121 6.65 65.32 6.04
C THR A 121 6.03 65.81 7.34
N GLU A 122 6.64 66.76 8.06
CA GLU A 122 6.05 67.32 9.29
C GLU A 122 4.80 68.19 9.05
N HIS A 123 4.55 68.62 7.81
CA HIS A 123 3.36 69.36 7.41
C HIS A 123 2.21 68.44 6.96
N ILE A 124 2.49 67.14 6.79
CA ILE A 124 1.49 66.11 6.45
C ILE A 124 1.38 65.16 7.63
N VAL A 125 0.34 65.34 8.43
CA VAL A 125 0.04 64.45 9.57
C VAL A 125 -0.73 63.21 9.12
N ASP A 126 -0.78 62.18 9.95
CA ASP A 126 -1.57 60.97 9.69
C ASP A 126 -3.05 61.31 9.39
N GLY A 127 -3.57 60.79 8.27
CA GLY A 127 -4.90 61.12 7.73
C GLY A 127 -5.06 62.52 7.13
N GLY A 128 -3.98 63.32 7.06
CA GLY A 128 -4.03 64.70 6.57
C GLY A 128 -4.27 64.83 5.05
N ILE A 129 -3.83 63.85 4.27
CA ILE A 129 -4.12 63.70 2.83
C ILE A 129 -4.57 62.26 2.61
N ASN A 130 -5.80 62.05 2.16
CA ASN A 130 -6.36 60.74 1.86
C ASN A 130 -6.55 60.56 0.35
N GLY A 131 -6.89 59.34 -0.08
CA GLY A 131 -7.11 59.04 -1.50
C GLY A 131 -8.15 59.94 -2.19
N ASN A 132 -9.15 60.45 -1.46
CA ASN A 132 -10.15 61.40 -1.99
C ASN A 132 -9.60 62.82 -2.17
N ASP A 133 -8.57 63.19 -1.39
CA ASP A 133 -7.96 64.52 -1.42
C ASP A 133 -6.96 64.67 -2.58
N ILE A 134 -6.60 63.55 -3.22
CA ILE A 134 -5.73 63.49 -4.40
C ILE A 134 -6.61 63.35 -5.66
N GLN A 135 -6.57 64.34 -6.56
CA GLN A 135 -7.29 64.22 -7.83
C GLN A 135 -6.66 63.15 -8.73
N ASN A 136 -7.47 62.47 -9.55
CA ASN A 136 -7.01 61.48 -10.52
C ASN A 136 -5.83 62.01 -11.37
N ASN A 137 -4.78 61.22 -11.53
CA ASN A 137 -3.54 61.54 -12.27
C ASN A 137 -2.69 62.70 -11.67
N SER A 138 -2.94 63.11 -10.43
CA SER A 138 -2.16 64.21 -9.82
C SER A 138 -0.75 63.81 -9.39
N ILE A 139 -0.51 62.53 -9.12
CA ILE A 139 0.81 61.99 -8.77
C ILE A 139 1.39 61.28 -10.00
N GLY A 140 2.27 61.96 -10.74
CA GLY A 140 2.97 61.43 -11.91
C GLY A 140 4.31 60.80 -11.55
N GLN A 141 4.97 60.19 -12.53
CA GLN A 141 6.29 59.53 -12.36
C GLN A 141 7.38 60.49 -11.84
N ASP A 142 7.28 61.78 -12.17
CA ASP A 142 8.15 62.85 -11.69
C ASP A 142 7.92 63.24 -10.22
N LYS A 143 6.75 62.87 -9.67
CA LYS A 143 6.33 63.19 -8.29
C LYS A 143 6.52 62.01 -7.32
N ILE A 144 6.83 60.82 -7.83
CA ILE A 144 7.22 59.64 -7.05
C ILE A 144 8.75 59.54 -7.09
N GLY A 145 9.41 59.79 -5.96
CA GLY A 145 10.87 59.67 -5.85
C GLY A 145 11.37 58.22 -5.89
N ASN A 146 12.68 58.02 -6.04
CA ASN A 146 13.28 56.69 -5.93
C ASN A 146 12.98 56.06 -4.56
N ASN A 147 12.52 54.81 -4.53
CA ASN A 147 12.05 54.12 -3.33
C ASN A 147 10.92 54.84 -2.55
N ALA A 148 10.18 55.76 -3.16
CA ALA A 148 9.08 56.45 -2.48
C ALA A 148 7.88 55.53 -2.16
N VAL A 149 7.79 54.37 -2.82
CA VAL A 149 6.78 53.33 -2.59
C VAL A 149 7.51 52.01 -2.37
N GLY A 150 7.50 51.50 -1.13
CA GLY A 150 8.07 50.21 -0.74
C GLY A 150 6.97 49.17 -0.44
N THR A 151 7.34 48.11 0.29
CA THR A 151 6.44 46.98 0.56
C THR A 151 5.28 47.31 1.51
N ASN A 152 5.33 48.44 2.22
CA ASN A 152 4.31 48.84 3.20
C ASN A 152 3.41 49.96 2.66
N GLU A 153 3.77 50.57 1.54
CA GLU A 153 3.13 51.76 0.98
C GLU A 153 2.02 51.41 -0.02
N LEU A 154 1.88 50.13 -0.40
CA LEU A 154 0.81 49.62 -1.26
C LEU A 154 -0.11 48.69 -0.47
N GLU A 155 -1.36 49.11 -0.31
CA GLU A 155 -2.44 48.28 0.23
C GLU A 155 -2.97 47.29 -0.83
N GLU A 156 -3.73 46.30 -0.39
CA GLU A 156 -4.37 45.34 -1.29
C GLU A 156 -5.27 46.06 -2.32
N ASN A 157 -5.06 45.80 -3.62
CA ASN A 157 -5.71 46.46 -4.75
C ASN A 157 -5.36 47.95 -4.97
N ALA A 158 -4.32 48.49 -4.31
CA ALA A 158 -3.88 49.87 -4.54
C ALA A 158 -3.39 50.13 -5.98
N VAL A 159 -2.89 49.08 -6.66
CA VAL A 159 -2.42 49.14 -8.05
C VAL A 159 -3.24 48.17 -8.90
N GLY A 160 -4.02 48.71 -9.85
CA GLY A 160 -4.77 47.88 -10.80
C GLY A 160 -3.86 47.19 -11.82
N VAL A 161 -4.30 46.07 -12.38
CA VAL A 161 -3.54 45.28 -13.38
C VAL A 161 -3.13 46.05 -14.64
N LEU A 162 -3.81 47.16 -14.96
CA LEU A 162 -3.47 48.06 -16.08
C LEU A 162 -2.39 49.09 -15.73
N ALA A 163 -2.16 49.35 -14.43
CA ALA A 163 -1.15 50.28 -13.94
C ALA A 163 0.21 49.60 -13.79
N LEU A 164 0.23 48.27 -13.69
CA LEU A 164 1.41 47.47 -13.98
C LEU A 164 1.65 47.55 -15.48
N ASN A 165 2.71 48.21 -15.92
CA ASN A 165 3.09 48.22 -17.34
C ASN A 165 3.32 46.77 -17.78
N ASN A 166 2.33 46.21 -18.47
CA ASN A 166 2.33 44.81 -18.88
C ASN A 166 3.49 44.49 -19.83
N ILE A 167 4.18 45.49 -20.39
CA ILE A 167 5.37 45.30 -21.24
C ILE A 167 6.64 44.96 -20.43
N GLU A 168 6.77 45.46 -19.19
CA GLU A 168 7.92 45.14 -18.32
C GLU A 168 7.60 44.05 -17.30
N VAL A 169 6.32 43.90 -16.91
CA VAL A 169 5.89 42.80 -16.05
C VAL A 169 5.72 41.49 -16.83
N GLU A 170 5.40 41.53 -18.13
CA GLU A 170 5.49 40.31 -18.96
C GLU A 170 6.91 39.79 -19.08
N ASP A 171 7.99 40.58 -19.04
CA ASP A 171 9.36 40.01 -19.06
C ASP A 171 9.77 39.41 -17.70
N TYR A 172 9.10 39.82 -16.61
CA TYR A 172 9.28 39.25 -15.27
C TYR A 172 8.36 38.05 -14.97
N LEU A 173 7.26 37.88 -15.72
CA LEU A 173 6.31 36.76 -15.60
C LEU A 173 6.30 35.80 -16.80
N SER A 174 6.82 36.23 -17.94
CA SER A 174 7.22 35.35 -19.03
C SER A 174 8.59 34.81 -18.68
N ASN A 175 8.74 33.50 -18.85
CA ASN A 175 9.90 32.76 -18.42
C ASN A 175 11.10 33.05 -19.33
N THR A 176 11.70 34.25 -19.24
CA THR A 176 12.95 34.57 -19.92
C THR A 176 14.13 33.97 -19.15
N VAL A 177 14.97 33.22 -19.88
CA VAL A 177 16.13 32.39 -19.48
C VAL A 177 16.68 32.69 -18.07
N GLY A 178 16.34 31.83 -17.10
CA GLY A 178 16.90 31.90 -15.74
C GLY A 178 15.99 31.41 -14.61
N TYR A 179 14.71 31.15 -14.88
CA TYR A 179 13.78 30.53 -13.94
C TYR A 179 13.13 29.28 -14.57
N ILE A 180 12.72 28.33 -13.71
CA ILE A 180 12.39 26.92 -14.00
C ILE A 180 12.09 26.60 -15.49
N THR A 181 13.06 26.03 -16.18
CA THR A 181 12.98 25.47 -17.53
C THR A 181 12.55 23.99 -17.48
N ASN A 182 12.19 23.40 -18.63
CA ASN A 182 11.92 21.97 -18.73
C ASN A 182 13.08 21.10 -18.17
N ALA A 183 14.31 21.55 -18.33
CA ALA A 183 15.51 20.89 -17.80
C ALA A 183 15.66 21.05 -16.28
N ASP A 184 15.00 22.05 -15.67
CA ASP A 184 14.97 22.26 -14.22
C ASP A 184 13.90 21.40 -13.52
N ILE A 185 12.89 20.90 -14.26
CA ILE A 185 11.83 20.00 -13.74
C ILE A 185 12.13 18.53 -14.04
N ILE A 186 12.72 18.22 -15.19
CA ILE A 186 13.00 16.86 -15.64
C ILE A 186 14.50 16.75 -15.93
N SER A 187 15.22 15.91 -15.18
CA SER A 187 16.62 15.65 -15.49
C SER A 187 16.74 14.86 -16.80
N GLY A 188 17.82 15.08 -17.54
CA GLY A 188 18.10 14.33 -18.78
C GLY A 188 18.62 12.91 -18.55
N ASP A 189 18.58 12.42 -17.31
CA ASP A 189 19.14 11.11 -16.94
C ASP A 189 18.29 9.97 -17.51
N THR A 190 18.96 8.89 -17.93
CA THR A 190 18.28 7.68 -18.39
C THR A 190 17.53 7.03 -17.24
N GLY A 191 16.25 6.68 -17.45
CA GLY A 191 15.43 6.00 -16.45
C GLY A 191 14.50 6.89 -15.65
N ASN A 192 14.33 8.16 -16.03
CA ASN A 192 13.26 9.00 -15.50
C ASN A 192 11.89 8.54 -16.03
N ASP A 193 10.95 8.31 -15.12
CA ASP A 193 9.55 8.00 -15.45
C ASP A 193 8.75 9.26 -15.86
N ILE A 194 9.35 10.44 -15.68
CA ILE A 194 8.78 11.73 -16.06
C ILE A 194 9.48 12.21 -17.34
N THR A 195 8.70 12.52 -18.36
CA THR A 195 9.12 13.00 -19.67
C THR A 195 8.49 14.35 -19.99
N ILE A 196 9.04 15.09 -20.96
CA ILE A 196 8.47 16.38 -21.38
C ILE A 196 7.26 16.12 -22.28
N GLY A 197 6.09 16.60 -21.89
CA GLY A 197 4.85 16.54 -22.66
C GLY A 197 4.88 17.44 -23.90
N ILE A 198 3.93 17.23 -24.82
CA ILE A 198 3.80 18.01 -26.06
C ILE A 198 3.48 19.50 -25.82
N ASP A 199 2.96 19.82 -24.64
CA ASP A 199 2.67 21.17 -24.13
C ASP A 199 3.88 21.80 -23.42
N GLY A 200 4.99 21.07 -23.33
CA GLY A 200 6.16 21.49 -22.55
C GLY A 200 6.03 21.24 -21.05
N GLY A 201 4.98 20.55 -20.58
CA GLY A 201 4.80 20.18 -19.17
C GLY A 201 5.54 18.91 -18.77
N ALA A 202 5.50 18.56 -17.48
CA ALA A 202 5.99 17.27 -16.98
C ALA A 202 4.91 16.19 -17.10
N PHE A 203 5.23 15.09 -17.78
CA PHE A 203 4.34 13.96 -18.03
C PHE A 203 4.89 12.66 -17.43
N TYR A 204 4.15 12.03 -16.53
CA TYR A 204 4.48 10.73 -15.97
C TYR A 204 3.74 9.61 -16.72
N ASP A 205 4.47 8.69 -17.35
CA ASP A 205 3.89 7.53 -18.01
C ASP A 205 3.82 6.32 -17.07
N ASN A 206 2.62 5.97 -16.62
CA ASN A 206 2.42 4.80 -15.75
C ASN A 206 2.25 3.48 -16.52
N THR A 207 2.30 3.47 -17.84
CA THR A 207 2.12 2.29 -18.69
C THR A 207 3.11 1.15 -18.35
N PRO A 208 4.41 1.40 -18.10
CA PRO A 208 5.35 0.33 -17.72
C PRO A 208 4.95 -0.36 -16.42
N VAL A 209 4.53 0.41 -15.42
CA VAL A 209 4.07 -0.11 -14.12
C VAL A 209 2.80 -0.93 -14.29
N LEU A 210 1.83 -0.42 -15.06
CA LEU A 210 0.58 -1.16 -15.34
C LEU A 210 0.83 -2.46 -16.10
N THR A 211 1.77 -2.47 -17.05
CA THR A 211 2.16 -3.66 -17.80
C THR A 211 2.82 -4.71 -16.90
N ALA A 212 3.72 -4.29 -16.00
CA ALA A 212 4.35 -5.18 -15.04
C ALA A 212 3.34 -5.79 -14.04
N ILE A 213 2.37 -4.99 -13.58
CA ILE A 213 1.26 -5.46 -12.73
C ILE A 213 0.46 -6.53 -13.47
N GLN A 214 0.06 -6.27 -14.72
CA GLN A 214 -0.69 -7.24 -15.53
C GLN A 214 0.10 -8.54 -15.73
N GLY A 215 1.40 -8.45 -16.05
CA GLY A 215 2.25 -9.64 -16.20
C GLY A 215 2.33 -10.47 -14.92
N ASN A 216 2.42 -9.83 -13.75
CA ASN A 216 2.37 -10.52 -12.46
C ASN A 216 1.01 -11.15 -12.20
N THR A 217 -0.09 -10.48 -12.53
CA THR A 217 -1.46 -11.02 -12.42
C THR A 217 -1.61 -12.30 -13.26
N ASP A 218 -1.13 -12.30 -14.50
CA ASP A 218 -1.20 -13.45 -15.40
C ASP A 218 -0.35 -14.63 -14.88
N ALA A 219 0.86 -14.35 -14.39
CA ALA A 219 1.74 -15.35 -13.80
C ALA A 219 1.13 -15.99 -12.53
N ILE A 220 0.47 -15.19 -11.68
CA ILE A 220 -0.25 -15.69 -10.50
C ILE A 220 -1.40 -16.60 -10.93
N ALA A 221 -2.17 -16.22 -11.95
CA ALA A 221 -3.27 -17.04 -12.46
C ALA A 221 -2.77 -18.38 -13.03
N ALA A 222 -1.64 -18.37 -13.77
CA ALA A 222 -1.01 -19.59 -14.27
C ALA A 222 -0.54 -20.51 -13.13
N ASN A 223 0.10 -19.95 -12.10
CA ASN A 223 0.52 -20.70 -10.91
C ASN A 223 -0.68 -21.29 -10.16
N ALA A 224 -1.77 -20.53 -10.01
CA ALA A 224 -3.00 -21.01 -9.39
C ALA A 224 -3.59 -22.19 -10.18
N GLY A 225 -3.57 -22.13 -11.52
CA GLY A 225 -3.96 -23.25 -12.38
C GLY A 225 -3.10 -24.50 -12.16
N GLY A 226 -1.77 -24.33 -12.12
CA GLY A 226 -0.84 -25.43 -11.85
C GLY A 226 -1.02 -26.07 -10.46
N ILE A 227 -1.28 -25.26 -9.43
CA ILE A 227 -1.64 -25.73 -8.08
C ILE A 227 -2.92 -26.55 -8.13
N GLY A 228 -3.95 -26.09 -8.87
CA GLY A 228 -5.20 -26.83 -9.07
C GLY A 228 -4.99 -28.20 -9.71
N THR A 229 -4.16 -28.28 -10.75
CA THR A 229 -3.77 -29.56 -11.37
C THR A 229 -3.05 -30.47 -10.39
N ASN A 230 -2.08 -29.95 -9.64
CA ASN A 230 -1.35 -30.72 -8.63
C ASN A 230 -2.28 -31.25 -7.53
N ALA A 231 -3.24 -30.44 -7.07
CA ALA A 231 -4.24 -30.87 -6.10
C ALA A 231 -5.09 -32.05 -6.63
N GLY A 232 -5.52 -31.99 -7.90
CA GLY A 232 -6.24 -33.10 -8.55
C GLY A 232 -5.41 -34.39 -8.66
N ASN A 233 -4.14 -34.28 -9.02
CA ASN A 233 -3.21 -35.42 -9.08
C ASN A 233 -2.97 -36.03 -7.69
N ILE A 234 -2.82 -35.20 -6.66
CA ILE A 234 -2.67 -35.65 -5.27
C ILE A 234 -3.93 -36.41 -4.82
N GLN A 235 -5.13 -35.91 -5.12
CA GLN A 235 -6.37 -36.60 -4.77
C GLN A 235 -6.45 -37.97 -5.46
N THR A 236 -6.14 -38.03 -6.76
CA THR A 236 -6.15 -39.29 -7.52
C THR A 236 -5.16 -40.30 -6.92
N ASN A 237 -3.96 -39.86 -6.56
CA ASN A 237 -2.98 -40.71 -5.89
C ASN A 237 -3.45 -41.17 -4.50
N SER A 238 -4.08 -40.30 -3.73
CA SER A 238 -4.66 -40.61 -2.41
C SER A 238 -5.76 -41.68 -2.52
N ASP A 239 -6.63 -41.56 -3.52
CA ASP A 239 -7.70 -42.54 -3.77
C ASP A 239 -7.10 -43.91 -4.15
N ALA A 240 -6.09 -43.93 -5.03
CA ALA A 240 -5.39 -45.15 -5.41
C ALA A 240 -4.67 -45.82 -4.23
N ILE A 241 -4.04 -45.05 -3.34
CA ILE A 241 -3.42 -45.56 -2.11
C ILE A 241 -4.48 -46.20 -1.20
N THR A 242 -5.63 -45.56 -1.05
CA THR A 242 -6.75 -46.10 -0.25
C THR A 242 -7.22 -47.45 -0.79
N VAL A 243 -7.40 -47.57 -2.11
CA VAL A 243 -7.76 -48.84 -2.77
C VAL A 243 -6.68 -49.91 -2.54
N ASN A 244 -5.40 -49.58 -2.72
CA ASN A 244 -4.30 -50.50 -2.49
C ASN A 244 -4.24 -50.98 -1.03
N SER A 245 -4.48 -50.09 -0.06
CA SER A 245 -4.55 -50.46 1.35
C SER A 245 -5.69 -51.45 1.62
N GLY A 246 -6.85 -51.27 0.97
CA GLY A 246 -7.97 -52.22 1.02
C GLY A 246 -7.58 -53.60 0.47
N ASN A 247 -6.97 -53.64 -0.71
CA ASN A 247 -6.51 -54.88 -1.34
C ASN A 247 -5.47 -55.62 -0.48
N ILE A 248 -4.53 -54.90 0.14
CA ILE A 248 -3.54 -55.49 1.06
C ILE A 248 -4.22 -56.11 2.29
N SER A 249 -5.22 -55.43 2.85
CA SER A 249 -6.02 -55.96 3.97
C SER A 249 -6.73 -57.25 3.58
N THR A 250 -7.41 -57.27 2.43
CA THR A 250 -8.06 -58.49 1.90
C THR A 250 -7.07 -59.62 1.68
N ASN A 251 -5.92 -59.35 1.07
CA ASN A 251 -4.87 -60.35 0.87
C ASN A 251 -4.35 -60.89 2.21
N THR A 252 -4.16 -60.03 3.21
CA THR A 252 -3.74 -60.43 4.56
C THR A 252 -4.75 -61.38 5.19
N SER A 253 -6.05 -61.05 5.12
CA SER A 253 -7.11 -61.94 5.61
C SER A 253 -7.12 -63.29 4.90
N ALA A 254 -6.97 -63.30 3.57
CA ALA A 254 -6.92 -64.52 2.77
C ALA A 254 -5.71 -65.40 3.12
N ILE A 255 -4.53 -64.80 3.30
CA ILE A 255 -3.31 -65.50 3.71
C ILE A 255 -3.48 -66.12 5.10
N ASN A 256 -4.07 -65.39 6.06
CA ASN A 256 -4.33 -65.92 7.40
C ASN A 256 -5.30 -67.10 7.37
N ALA A 257 -6.36 -67.00 6.57
CA ALA A 257 -7.31 -68.09 6.35
C ALA A 257 -6.64 -69.33 5.75
N ASN A 258 -5.82 -69.16 4.72
CA ASN A 258 -5.06 -70.25 4.10
C ASN A 258 -4.06 -70.88 5.07
N THR A 259 -3.34 -70.06 5.85
CA THR A 259 -2.39 -70.52 6.87
C THR A 259 -3.09 -71.39 7.91
N THR A 260 -4.28 -70.98 8.36
CA THR A 260 -5.10 -71.73 9.31
C THR A 260 -5.55 -73.07 8.70
N ALA A 261 -6.04 -73.05 7.45
CA ALA A 261 -6.52 -74.24 6.75
C ALA A 261 -5.43 -75.27 6.44
N ILE A 262 -4.19 -74.83 6.21
CA ILE A 262 -3.03 -75.71 6.06
C ILE A 262 -2.67 -76.32 7.42
N GLY A 263 -2.59 -75.49 8.46
CA GLY A 263 -2.28 -75.93 9.83
C GLY A 263 -3.23 -77.01 10.33
N THR A 264 -4.54 -76.90 10.09
CA THR A 264 -5.51 -77.91 10.51
C THR A 264 -5.35 -79.26 9.79
N LYS A 265 -4.87 -79.28 8.54
CA LYS A 265 -4.61 -80.52 7.79
C LYS A 265 -3.31 -81.21 8.20
N GLU A 266 -2.30 -80.45 8.59
CA GLU A 266 -1.00 -80.98 9.01
C GLU A 266 -0.83 -81.10 10.53
N ASP A 267 -1.83 -80.65 11.30
CA ASP A 267 -1.87 -80.69 12.75
C ASP A 267 -1.44 -82.07 13.25
N ALA A 268 -0.38 -82.10 14.07
CA ALA A 268 0.11 -83.32 14.67
C ALA A 268 -0.96 -84.01 15.53
N ALA A 269 -1.95 -83.28 16.05
CA ALA A 269 -3.10 -83.87 16.73
C ALA A 269 -4.02 -84.66 15.77
N ASN A 270 -4.06 -84.27 14.49
CA ASN A 270 -4.78 -84.99 13.44
C ASN A 270 -3.92 -86.07 12.77
N LYS A 271 -2.59 -86.05 12.96
CA LYS A 271 -1.67 -87.12 12.54
C LYS A 271 -1.61 -88.18 13.63
N SER A 272 -2.06 -89.39 13.32
CA SER A 272 -1.90 -90.47 14.28
C SER A 272 -0.45 -90.94 14.34
N ASP A 273 0.11 -90.96 15.54
CA ASP A 273 1.40 -91.58 15.90
C ASP A 273 1.23 -93.04 16.37
N ASP A 274 0.00 -93.57 16.30
CA ASP A 274 -0.31 -94.92 16.77
C ASP A 274 0.33 -95.97 15.87
N THR A 275 1.31 -96.68 16.46
CA THR A 275 1.94 -97.85 15.83
C THR A 275 1.00 -99.06 15.75
N ALA A 276 -0.06 -99.11 16.56
CA ALA A 276 -1.17 -100.00 16.38
C ALA A 276 -2.16 -99.31 15.45
N LEU A 277 -2.15 -99.70 14.17
CA LEU A 277 -3.08 -99.15 13.20
C LEU A 277 -4.53 -99.24 13.76
N GLY A 278 -5.25 -98.11 13.83
CA GLY A 278 -6.65 -98.04 14.26
C GLY A 278 -7.63 -97.96 13.10
N ASN A 279 -8.93 -97.89 13.40
CA ASN A 279 -10.01 -97.73 12.40
C ASN A 279 -10.50 -96.27 12.26
N SER A 280 -9.68 -95.29 12.63
CA SER A 280 -10.10 -93.88 12.63
C SER A 280 -10.38 -93.36 11.21
N ALA A 281 -11.57 -92.79 11.02
CA ALA A 281 -11.94 -92.04 9.81
C ALA A 281 -11.64 -90.54 9.92
N VAL A 282 -11.15 -90.08 11.09
CA VAL A 282 -10.94 -88.67 11.42
C VAL A 282 -9.45 -88.28 11.36
N LEU A 283 -8.54 -89.22 11.63
CA LEU A 283 -7.09 -88.99 11.60
C LEU A 283 -6.56 -89.06 10.16
N PHE A 284 -5.60 -88.20 9.80
CA PHE A 284 -5.00 -88.12 8.47
C PHE A 284 -3.53 -88.62 8.47
N PRO A 285 -3.12 -89.46 7.49
CA PRO A 285 -3.98 -90.14 6.51
C PRO A 285 -4.91 -91.14 7.22
N THR A 286 -6.04 -91.50 6.59
CA THR A 286 -7.02 -92.42 7.20
C THR A 286 -6.36 -93.78 7.48
N GLN A 287 -6.10 -94.06 8.76
CA GLN A 287 -5.51 -95.33 9.20
C GLN A 287 -6.36 -96.53 8.76
N ASN A 288 -7.68 -96.36 8.78
CA ASN A 288 -8.64 -97.39 8.42
C ASN A 288 -8.41 -97.95 7.00
N ALA A 289 -8.03 -97.11 6.03
CA ALA A 289 -7.82 -97.54 4.65
C ALA A 289 -6.53 -98.36 4.50
N VAL A 290 -5.42 -97.89 5.10
CA VAL A 290 -4.11 -98.56 5.02
C VAL A 290 -4.11 -99.88 5.79
N LYS A 291 -4.67 -99.89 7.02
CA LYS A 291 -4.76 -101.11 7.85
C LYS A 291 -5.57 -102.20 7.19
N THR A 292 -6.76 -101.86 6.69
CA THR A 292 -7.65 -102.84 6.06
C THR A 292 -6.98 -103.49 4.85
N TYR A 293 -6.24 -102.72 4.05
CA TYR A 293 -5.51 -103.26 2.91
C TYR A 293 -4.39 -104.22 3.35
N VAL A 294 -3.56 -103.83 4.33
CA VAL A 294 -2.43 -104.64 4.81
C VAL A 294 -2.91 -105.90 5.53
N ASP A 295 -3.84 -105.79 6.46
CA ASP A 295 -4.37 -106.93 7.23
C ASP A 295 -5.05 -107.95 6.33
N ASN A 296 -5.82 -107.49 5.32
CA ASN A 296 -6.42 -108.40 4.34
C ASN A 296 -5.35 -109.13 3.52
N ALA A 297 -4.25 -108.45 3.18
CA ALA A 297 -3.16 -109.05 2.43
C ALA A 297 -2.33 -110.04 3.27
N THR A 298 -2.08 -109.76 4.57
CA THR A 298 -1.18 -110.58 5.41
C THR A 298 -1.90 -111.60 6.28
N GLY A 299 -3.15 -111.36 6.65
CA GLY A 299 -3.93 -112.27 7.50
C GLY A 299 -4.26 -113.62 6.85
N THR A 300 -4.15 -113.71 5.52
CA THR A 300 -4.38 -114.94 4.76
C THR A 300 -3.16 -115.86 4.69
N ILE A 301 -1.96 -115.43 5.11
CA ILE A 301 -0.68 -116.17 4.93
C ILE A 301 0.10 -116.30 6.26
N SER A 302 -0.47 -115.95 7.42
CA SER A 302 0.32 -115.77 8.65
C SER A 302 0.42 -116.98 9.57
N THR A 303 -0.34 -118.06 9.36
CA THR A 303 -0.31 -119.24 10.24
C THR A 303 -0.55 -120.55 9.49
N LEU A 304 0.38 -121.50 9.63
CA LEU A 304 0.26 -122.89 9.20
C LEU A 304 0.21 -123.81 10.42
N SER A 305 -0.54 -124.91 10.33
CA SER A 305 -0.50 -125.96 11.34
C SER A 305 0.79 -126.81 11.18
N ASN A 306 1.11 -127.63 12.18
CA ASN A 306 2.33 -128.44 12.21
C ASN A 306 2.49 -129.33 10.95
N GLY A 307 3.58 -129.15 10.20
CA GLY A 307 3.89 -129.95 9.01
C GLY A 307 3.11 -129.58 7.75
N GLU A 308 2.37 -128.47 7.77
CA GLU A 308 1.71 -127.93 6.58
C GLU A 308 2.64 -127.00 5.77
N ILE A 309 2.40 -126.96 4.46
CA ILE A 309 2.97 -125.98 3.53
C ILE A 309 1.83 -125.21 2.85
N TYR A 310 2.08 -123.97 2.44
CA TYR A 310 1.10 -123.26 1.60
C TYR A 310 1.16 -123.77 0.16
N VAL A 311 0.03 -124.29 -0.30
CA VAL A 311 -0.19 -124.62 -1.71
C VAL A 311 -1.44 -123.89 -2.22
N GLY A 312 -1.51 -123.65 -3.54
CA GLY A 312 -2.71 -123.08 -4.14
C GLY A 312 -3.84 -124.12 -4.18
N ASN A 313 -5.05 -123.73 -3.78
CA ASN A 313 -6.24 -124.55 -4.00
C ASN A 313 -6.88 -124.29 -5.38
N ALA A 314 -7.96 -125.01 -5.72
CA ALA A 314 -8.67 -124.87 -7.00
C ALA A 314 -9.21 -123.44 -7.28
N SER A 315 -9.28 -122.59 -6.26
CA SER A 315 -9.69 -121.19 -6.34
C SER A 315 -8.49 -120.21 -6.36
N ASN A 316 -7.26 -120.69 -6.56
CA ASN A 316 -6.01 -119.91 -6.53
C ASN A 316 -5.71 -119.21 -5.18
N VAL A 317 -6.20 -119.76 -4.07
CA VAL A 317 -5.93 -119.22 -2.72
C VAL A 317 -4.86 -120.06 -2.03
N ALA A 318 -3.86 -119.40 -1.44
CA ALA A 318 -2.86 -120.06 -0.60
C ALA A 318 -3.56 -120.74 0.59
N THR A 319 -3.44 -122.06 0.70
CA THR A 319 -4.07 -122.88 1.73
C THR A 319 -3.01 -123.77 2.36
N GLY A 320 -2.99 -123.85 3.69
CA GLY A 320 -2.14 -124.79 4.40
C GLY A 320 -2.57 -126.22 4.11
N VAL A 321 -1.63 -127.06 3.67
CA VAL A 321 -1.86 -128.47 3.37
C VAL A 321 -0.69 -129.29 3.89
N THR A 322 -0.99 -130.39 4.58
CA THR A 322 0.03 -131.38 4.97
C THR A 322 0.68 -131.98 3.72
N MET A 323 2.01 -131.96 3.64
CA MET A 323 2.71 -132.66 2.57
C MET A 323 2.55 -134.17 2.76
N GLY A 324 2.14 -134.88 1.71
CA GLY A 324 1.92 -136.32 1.75
C GLY A 324 2.16 -136.98 0.39
N GLY A 325 2.09 -138.31 0.36
CA GLY A 325 2.50 -139.14 -0.77
C GLY A 325 3.85 -139.78 -0.46
N ASP A 326 4.82 -139.61 -1.36
CA ASP A 326 6.16 -140.22 -1.23
C ASP A 326 7.04 -139.54 -0.18
N VAL A 327 6.71 -138.32 0.22
CA VAL A 327 7.52 -137.50 1.11
C VAL A 327 6.62 -136.87 2.18
N THR A 328 7.07 -136.89 3.44
CA THR A 328 6.50 -136.12 4.54
C THR A 328 7.45 -135.03 5.01
N ILE A 329 6.94 -133.98 5.67
CA ILE A 329 7.73 -132.90 6.26
C ILE A 329 7.28 -132.63 7.69
N THR A 330 8.24 -132.40 8.59
CA THR A 330 7.97 -131.98 9.96
C THR A 330 7.87 -130.45 10.08
N ASN A 331 7.31 -129.91 11.17
CA ASN A 331 7.39 -128.46 11.45
C ASN A 331 8.82 -127.92 11.64
N THR A 332 9.82 -128.78 11.82
CA THR A 332 11.23 -128.38 11.84
C THR A 332 11.83 -128.28 10.43
N GLY A 333 11.05 -128.55 9.39
CA GLY A 333 11.46 -128.48 7.98
C GLY A 333 12.22 -129.71 7.48
N VAL A 334 12.21 -130.82 8.23
CA VAL A 334 12.87 -132.07 7.80
C VAL A 334 11.94 -132.82 6.86
N ALA A 335 12.36 -133.00 5.61
CA ALA A 335 11.67 -133.81 4.62
C ALA A 335 12.21 -135.25 4.61
N THR A 336 11.31 -136.22 4.70
CA THR A 336 11.63 -137.65 4.74
C THR A 336 10.91 -138.34 3.59
N ILE A 337 11.64 -139.16 2.81
CA ILE A 337 11.02 -140.08 1.85
C ILE A 337 10.44 -141.24 2.67
N GLU A 338 9.15 -141.53 2.48
CA GLU A 338 8.47 -142.61 3.18
C GLU A 338 9.04 -143.98 2.80
N ASP A 339 8.92 -144.94 3.71
CA ASP A 339 9.30 -146.33 3.43
C ASP A 339 8.55 -146.84 2.18
N ASP A 340 9.26 -147.59 1.33
CA ASP A 340 8.77 -148.13 0.06
C ASP A 340 8.28 -147.08 -0.97
N ALA A 341 8.46 -145.77 -0.72
CA ALA A 341 8.01 -144.74 -1.66
C ALA A 341 8.72 -144.81 -3.01
N ILE A 342 9.97 -145.26 -3.05
CA ILE A 342 10.74 -145.48 -4.28
C ILE A 342 10.57 -146.92 -4.75
N THR A 343 9.63 -147.13 -5.67
CA THR A 343 9.40 -148.45 -6.28
C THR A 343 10.31 -148.66 -7.49
N THR A 344 10.48 -149.93 -7.90
CA THR A 344 11.29 -150.28 -9.09
C THR A 344 10.83 -149.53 -10.35
N ALA A 345 9.52 -149.33 -10.55
CA ALA A 345 8.99 -148.57 -11.70
C ALA A 345 9.35 -147.07 -11.70
N LYS A 346 9.70 -146.49 -10.54
CA LYS A 346 10.16 -145.09 -10.42
C LYS A 346 11.66 -144.95 -10.72
N ILE A 347 12.38 -146.06 -10.79
CA ILE A 347 13.79 -146.14 -11.17
C ILE A 347 13.82 -146.66 -12.62
N ALA A 348 14.31 -145.86 -13.57
CA ALA A 348 14.44 -146.34 -14.94
C ALA A 348 15.41 -147.55 -15.01
N ASP A 349 15.19 -148.44 -15.97
CA ASP A 349 16.10 -149.55 -16.23
C ASP A 349 17.55 -149.02 -16.39
N ASP A 350 18.51 -149.71 -15.80
CA ASP A 350 19.93 -149.33 -15.72
C ASP A 350 20.22 -147.97 -15.04
N ALA A 351 19.24 -147.31 -14.40
CA ALA A 351 19.46 -146.00 -13.78
C ALA A 351 20.42 -146.07 -12.59
N ILE A 352 20.49 -147.20 -11.88
CA ILE A 352 21.45 -147.45 -10.80
C ILE A 352 22.67 -148.14 -11.39
N THR A 353 23.58 -147.34 -11.94
CA THR A 353 24.86 -147.85 -12.48
C THR A 353 25.84 -148.14 -11.35
N SER A 354 26.87 -148.96 -11.62
CA SER A 354 27.92 -149.27 -10.65
C SER A 354 28.65 -148.05 -10.10
N ALA A 355 28.64 -146.91 -10.82
CA ALA A 355 29.23 -145.66 -10.34
C ALA A 355 28.36 -144.95 -9.28
N LYS A 356 27.07 -145.25 -9.19
CA LYS A 356 26.14 -144.70 -8.18
C LYS A 356 26.09 -145.55 -6.91
N ILE A 357 26.61 -146.77 -6.97
CA ILE A 357 26.78 -147.66 -5.84
C ILE A 357 28.21 -147.49 -5.33
N ALA A 358 28.37 -147.11 -4.06
CA ALA A 358 29.71 -147.00 -3.50
C ALA A 358 30.39 -148.39 -3.48
N PRO A 359 31.70 -148.49 -3.79
CA PRO A 359 32.38 -149.78 -3.77
C PRO A 359 32.27 -150.47 -2.41
N ASN A 360 32.04 -151.79 -2.41
CA ASN A 360 31.89 -152.65 -1.23
C ASN A 360 30.65 -152.39 -0.34
N THR A 361 29.65 -151.62 -0.79
CA THR A 361 28.42 -151.45 0.01
C THR A 361 27.37 -152.52 -0.23
N ILE A 362 27.40 -153.21 -1.37
CA ILE A 362 26.56 -154.38 -1.62
C ILE A 362 27.25 -155.59 -1.00
N VAL A 363 26.74 -156.05 0.14
CA VAL A 363 27.23 -157.22 0.86
C VAL A 363 26.40 -158.46 0.50
N ALA A 364 26.83 -159.64 0.94
CA ALA A 364 26.13 -160.90 0.66
C ALA A 364 24.66 -160.88 1.14
N ASP A 365 24.36 -160.16 2.21
CA ASP A 365 23.01 -160.03 2.77
C ASP A 365 22.07 -159.16 1.89
N ASP A 366 22.62 -158.29 1.04
CA ASP A 366 21.84 -157.45 0.11
C ASP A 366 21.40 -158.22 -1.14
N ILE A 367 22.01 -159.39 -1.39
CA ILE A 367 21.77 -160.23 -2.56
C ILE A 367 20.99 -161.47 -2.11
N SER A 368 19.74 -161.59 -2.54
CA SER A 368 18.94 -162.78 -2.26
C SER A 368 19.60 -164.04 -2.84
N ILE A 369 19.48 -165.19 -2.15
CA ILE A 369 20.05 -166.46 -2.62
C ILE A 369 19.53 -166.79 -4.02
N GLY A 370 20.44 -166.92 -4.98
CA GLY A 370 20.11 -167.19 -6.39
C GLY A 370 19.77 -165.95 -7.23
N ALA A 371 19.86 -164.73 -6.68
CA ALA A 371 19.64 -163.49 -7.44
C ALA A 371 20.76 -163.17 -8.43
N VAL A 372 21.94 -163.80 -8.27
CA VAL A 372 23.01 -163.79 -9.26
C VAL A 372 23.23 -165.22 -9.73
N THR A 373 22.90 -165.48 -10.99
CA THR A 373 23.04 -166.75 -11.69
C THR A 373 24.38 -166.83 -12.41
N THR A 374 24.76 -168.03 -12.87
CA THR A 374 26.00 -168.23 -13.63
C THR A 374 26.06 -167.40 -14.90
N ASP A 375 24.92 -167.04 -15.48
CA ASP A 375 24.82 -166.25 -16.72
C ASP A 375 25.17 -164.78 -16.46
N GLU A 376 24.89 -164.26 -15.26
CA GLU A 376 25.14 -162.87 -14.84
C GLU A 376 26.59 -162.63 -14.38
N ILE A 377 27.36 -163.68 -14.12
CA ILE A 377 28.79 -163.62 -13.73
C ILE A 377 29.71 -163.71 -14.97
N SER A 378 29.16 -164.06 -16.13
CA SER A 378 29.93 -164.26 -17.36
C SER A 378 30.00 -163.00 -18.24
N ASN A 379 30.74 -161.99 -17.77
CA ASN A 379 31.50 -161.04 -18.61
C ASN A 379 32.37 -160.11 -17.76
#